data_AF-A0A924WAV1-F1
#
_entry.id   AF-A0A924WAV1-F1
#
_cell.length_a   1.000
_cell.length_b   1.000
_cell.length_c   1.000
_cell.angle_alpha   90.00
_cell.angle_beta   90.00
_cell.angle_gamma   90.00
#
_symmetry.space_group_name_H-M   'P 1'
#
loop_
_entity.id
_entity.type
_entity.pdbx_description
1 polymer ?
#
loop_
_entity_poly.entity_id
_entity_poly.type
_entity_poly.pdbx_seq_one_letter_code
_entity_poly.pdbx_strand_id
1 'polypeptide(L)'
;MHLKTLLLLFICSICLIINAFAQNTVDIASLKDSTIAKLDFKILSMVKQKDSVAIMVRVTDPGGNFVLGMAKPGHEKQYFTGLTNKAKKEICEKFTVKEASEDKSPVPLYYSIVLDYSGSMDQDYPKMQVAADHFISSFSKSFFTRVNFDDTIVIVEPRPTRRPKPASNDNFADYGRNTALYAATDAGIKSIKDAPGARFVVVFTDGKENASGGLPIYAATSYELKLSALAANVAIYAVGYGVEGYPLLSEICADTRGEYYDENNIDELVNTFGRLRANAFDHFYFIQASCSEIPTTLKIAPSGANKTPKEIALVPEPPTPPFPPEPIYLPPLLFNLSKAEVTPKAKETLEKIADRIVLLLKSDSTMRIEIHGHASPDGGEALNVSLSSDRADAVFNAIKAIIKKKYAKDVKALLAINRISAQFFGHERPIYKNTNSPKNYENRRVEIHVVH
;
A
#
# COMPACT_ATOMS: atom_id res chain seq x y z
N MET A 1 39.79 32.79 -8.82
CA MET A 1 39.90 32.36 -7.40
C MET A 1 38.53 32.22 -6.69
N HIS A 2 37.40 32.17 -7.42
CA HIS A 2 36.05 32.12 -6.81
C HIS A 2 35.26 30.83 -7.06
N LEU A 3 35.73 29.93 -7.94
CA LEU A 3 35.02 28.68 -8.24
C LEU A 3 35.37 27.53 -7.27
N LYS A 4 36.57 27.54 -6.67
CA LYS A 4 37.00 26.51 -5.70
C LYS A 4 36.39 26.71 -4.30
N THR A 5 36.06 27.94 -3.93
CA THR A 5 35.47 28.26 -2.61
C THR A 5 33.98 27.91 -2.55
N LEU A 6 33.25 28.01 -3.68
CA LEU A 6 31.84 27.64 -3.77
C LEU A 6 31.61 26.12 -3.73
N LEU A 7 32.53 25.35 -4.32
CA LEU A 7 32.50 23.88 -4.29
C LEU A 7 32.79 23.32 -2.88
N LEU A 8 33.66 23.98 -2.11
CA LEU A 8 33.95 23.58 -0.73
C LEU A 8 32.79 23.86 0.23
N LEU A 9 32.03 24.93 0.02
CA LEU A 9 30.84 25.26 0.81
C LEU A 9 29.66 24.31 0.52
N PHE A 10 29.52 23.83 -0.72
CA PHE A 10 28.49 22.83 -1.08
C PHE A 10 28.81 21.44 -0.51
N ILE A 11 30.09 21.04 -0.50
CA ILE A 11 30.51 19.76 0.09
C ILE A 11 30.43 19.80 1.63
N CYS A 12 30.63 20.97 2.26
CA CYS A 12 30.53 21.11 3.71
C CYS A 12 29.07 21.07 4.21
N SER A 13 28.12 21.64 3.46
CA SER A 13 26.69 21.54 3.81
C SER A 13 26.11 20.14 3.61
N ILE A 14 26.63 19.34 2.65
CA ILE A 14 26.26 17.92 2.51
C ILE A 14 26.88 17.07 3.63
N CYS A 15 28.05 17.45 4.15
CA CYS A 15 28.71 16.75 5.25
C CYS A 15 28.07 17.06 6.63
N LEU A 16 27.44 18.23 6.79
CA LEU A 16 26.78 18.64 8.05
C LEU A 16 25.33 18.16 8.21
N ILE A 17 24.67 17.68 7.15
CA ILE A 17 23.32 17.08 7.25
C ILE A 17 23.38 15.60 7.70
N ILE A 18 24.56 15.00 7.82
CA ILE A 18 24.74 13.61 8.27
C ILE A 18 24.61 13.46 9.79
N ASN A 19 24.58 14.55 10.57
CA ASN A 19 24.70 14.50 12.04
C ASN A 19 23.42 14.81 12.85
N ALA A 20 22.22 14.69 12.25
CA ALA A 20 20.96 14.85 12.99
C ALA A 20 20.01 13.65 12.91
N PHE A 21 20.49 12.47 12.50
CA PHE A 21 19.79 11.22 12.82
C PHE A 21 20.22 10.82 14.22
N ALA A 22 19.32 11.00 15.20
CA ALA A 22 19.41 10.31 16.48
C ALA A 22 19.75 8.83 16.22
N GLN A 23 20.63 8.24 17.02
CA GLN A 23 21.22 6.91 16.77
C GLN A 23 20.15 5.87 16.44
N ASN A 24 19.91 5.60 15.14
CA ASN A 24 18.93 4.61 14.66
C ASN A 24 19.28 3.16 15.03
N THR A 25 20.34 2.96 15.82
CA THR A 25 20.84 1.66 16.26
C THR A 25 21.30 1.72 17.71
N VAL A 26 21.22 0.58 18.39
CA VAL A 26 21.71 0.38 19.76
C VAL A 26 22.33 -1.00 19.89
N ASP A 27 23.48 -1.14 20.55
CA ASP A 27 24.10 -2.46 20.78
C ASP A 27 23.36 -3.21 21.90
N ILE A 28 23.00 -4.47 21.67
CA ILE A 28 22.37 -5.34 22.68
C ILE A 28 23.14 -5.36 24.01
N ALA A 29 24.46 -5.25 23.99
CA ALA A 29 25.31 -5.25 25.18
C ALA A 29 25.14 -4.00 26.05
N SER A 30 24.60 -2.92 25.49
CA SER A 30 24.29 -1.68 26.21
C SER A 30 22.90 -1.66 26.84
N LEU A 31 22.04 -2.62 26.47
CA LEU A 31 20.65 -2.68 26.93
C LEU A 31 20.54 -3.40 28.27
N LYS A 32 19.69 -2.88 29.15
CA LYS A 32 19.30 -3.55 30.40
C LYS A 32 18.35 -4.71 30.08
N ASP A 33 18.36 -5.77 30.89
CA ASP A 33 17.43 -6.92 30.75
C ASP A 33 15.95 -6.49 30.66
N SER A 34 15.56 -5.45 31.38
CA SER A 34 14.19 -4.89 31.33
C SER A 34 13.81 -4.32 29.96
N THR A 35 14.79 -3.82 29.20
CA THR A 35 14.61 -3.33 27.83
C THR A 35 14.65 -4.50 26.84
N ILE A 36 15.56 -5.46 27.06
CA ILE A 36 15.65 -6.67 26.22
C ILE A 36 14.35 -7.49 26.27
N ALA A 37 13.68 -7.52 27.42
CA ALA A 37 12.37 -8.16 27.58
C ALA A 37 11.24 -7.50 26.76
N LYS A 38 11.44 -6.26 26.29
CA LYS A 38 10.46 -5.45 25.56
C LYS A 38 10.84 -5.19 24.11
N LEU A 39 11.84 -5.89 23.58
CA LEU A 39 12.21 -5.75 22.17
C LEU A 39 11.03 -6.11 21.27
N ASP A 40 10.84 -5.30 20.25
CA ASP A 40 9.91 -5.60 19.16
C ASP A 40 10.64 -6.36 18.07
N PHE A 41 9.95 -7.36 17.52
CA PHE A 41 10.48 -8.25 16.50
C PHE A 41 9.46 -8.31 15.37
N LYS A 42 9.86 -7.83 14.20
CA LYS A 42 8.99 -7.69 13.04
C LYS A 42 9.53 -8.49 11.87
N ILE A 43 8.71 -9.38 11.33
CA ILE A 43 9.03 -10.09 10.09
C ILE A 43 8.89 -9.09 8.95
N LEU A 44 9.95 -8.85 8.18
CA LEU A 44 9.92 -7.99 7.01
C LEU A 44 9.54 -8.78 5.75
N SER A 45 10.05 -10.02 5.64
CA SER A 45 9.82 -10.89 4.49
C SER A 45 10.17 -12.34 4.83
N MET A 46 9.55 -13.27 4.11
CA MET A 46 9.92 -14.69 4.09
C MET A 46 10.00 -15.19 2.65
N VAL A 47 11.18 -15.60 2.20
CA VAL A 47 11.42 -16.10 0.84
C VAL A 47 11.59 -17.61 0.89
N LYS A 48 10.71 -18.33 0.20
CA LYS A 48 10.86 -19.77 -0.01
C LYS A 48 11.87 -20.02 -1.13
N GLN A 49 12.85 -20.86 -0.85
CA GLN A 49 13.82 -21.38 -1.80
C GLN A 49 13.56 -22.89 -2.00
N LYS A 50 14.32 -23.54 -2.90
CA LYS A 50 14.11 -24.95 -3.24
C LYS A 50 14.15 -25.87 -2.01
N ASP A 51 15.21 -25.72 -1.20
CA ASP A 51 15.52 -26.61 -0.07
C ASP A 51 15.67 -25.83 1.26
N SER A 52 15.25 -24.57 1.28
CA SER A 52 15.45 -23.67 2.41
C SER A 52 14.46 -22.52 2.43
N VAL A 53 14.39 -21.84 3.59
CA VAL A 53 13.67 -20.58 3.75
C VAL A 53 14.62 -19.50 4.24
N ALA A 54 14.37 -18.30 3.76
CA ALA A 54 15.08 -17.08 4.12
C ALA A 54 14.09 -16.12 4.78
N ILE A 55 14.32 -15.75 6.04
CA ILE A 55 13.43 -14.87 6.80
C ILE A 55 14.19 -13.60 7.15
N MET A 56 13.62 -12.46 6.81
CA MET A 56 14.13 -11.13 7.17
C MET A 56 13.38 -10.64 8.40
N VAL A 57 14.10 -10.28 9.45
CA VAL A 57 13.56 -9.86 10.74
C VAL A 57 14.19 -8.53 11.16
N ARG A 58 13.37 -7.54 11.48
CA ARG A 58 13.79 -6.31 12.16
C ARG A 58 13.61 -6.49 13.66
N VAL A 59 14.58 -6.04 14.45
CA VAL A 59 14.49 -6.04 15.90
C VAL A 59 14.77 -4.64 16.42
N THR A 60 13.83 -4.08 17.18
CA THR A 60 13.95 -2.72 17.72
C THR A 60 13.73 -2.68 19.21
N ASP A 61 14.36 -1.70 19.87
CA ASP A 61 14.02 -1.33 21.23
C ASP A 61 12.67 -0.59 21.29
N PRO A 62 12.12 -0.32 22.50
CA PRO A 62 10.89 0.47 22.63
C PRO A 62 10.98 1.91 22.10
N GLY A 63 12.19 2.42 21.83
CA GLY A 63 12.44 3.71 21.20
C GLY A 63 12.46 3.65 19.67
N GLY A 64 12.35 2.46 19.07
CA GLY A 64 12.39 2.25 17.62
C GLY A 64 13.80 2.09 17.05
N ASN A 65 14.84 2.09 17.89
CA ASN A 65 16.23 1.92 17.46
C ASN A 65 16.49 0.45 17.13
N PHE A 66 17.15 0.18 16.01
CA PHE A 66 17.52 -1.19 15.65
C PHE A 66 18.53 -1.77 16.64
N VAL A 67 18.28 -2.98 17.14
CA VAL A 67 19.18 -3.63 18.09
C VAL A 67 20.24 -4.43 17.35
N LEU A 68 21.51 -4.05 17.49
CA LEU A 68 22.68 -4.72 16.92
C LEU A 68 23.22 -5.81 17.86
N GLY A 69 24.00 -6.75 17.31
CA GLY A 69 24.79 -7.71 18.07
C GLY A 69 24.06 -8.95 18.55
N MET A 70 22.82 -9.20 18.13
CA MET A 70 22.05 -10.39 18.52
C MET A 70 22.40 -11.64 17.69
N ALA A 71 23.22 -11.50 16.64
CA ALA A 71 23.70 -12.61 15.82
C ALA A 71 25.22 -12.76 15.84
N LYS A 72 25.87 -12.45 16.97
CA LYS A 72 27.29 -12.74 17.19
C LYS A 72 27.51 -14.26 17.01
N PRO A 73 28.55 -14.70 16.28
CA PRO A 73 28.78 -16.12 16.01
C PRO A 73 28.77 -16.98 17.28
N GLY A 74 27.87 -17.97 17.34
CA GLY A 74 27.73 -18.88 18.47
C GLY A 74 26.75 -18.41 19.56
N HIS A 75 26.24 -17.18 19.46
CA HIS A 75 25.33 -16.57 20.43
C HIS A 75 23.94 -16.30 19.85
N GLU A 76 23.72 -16.51 18.55
CA GLU A 76 22.44 -16.24 17.90
C GLU A 76 21.28 -17.05 18.49
N LYS A 77 21.56 -18.27 18.95
CA LYS A 77 20.57 -19.17 19.56
C LYS A 77 20.08 -18.71 20.93
N GLN A 78 20.74 -17.71 21.54
CA GLN A 78 20.27 -17.07 22.77
C GLN A 78 18.96 -16.32 22.53
N TYR A 79 18.79 -15.75 21.34
CA TYR A 79 17.63 -14.91 21.01
C TYR A 79 16.70 -15.61 20.03
N PHE A 80 17.23 -16.26 19.00
CA PHE A 80 16.47 -16.97 17.99
C PHE A 80 16.51 -18.46 18.32
N THR A 81 15.42 -18.99 18.88
CA THR A 81 15.44 -20.29 19.57
C THR A 81 14.89 -21.44 18.74
N GLY A 82 14.08 -21.17 17.71
CA GLY A 82 13.57 -22.22 16.84
C GLY A 82 12.56 -21.76 15.81
N LEU A 83 12.26 -22.66 14.89
CA LEU A 83 11.26 -22.47 13.83
C LEU A 83 10.28 -23.65 13.88
N THR A 84 8.99 -23.35 13.95
CA THR A 84 7.93 -24.35 14.12
C THR A 84 6.83 -24.25 13.06
N ASN A 85 6.11 -25.35 12.86
CA ASN A 85 4.89 -25.38 12.04
C ASN A 85 3.64 -25.05 12.87
N LYS A 86 2.46 -25.11 12.23
CA LYS A 86 1.17 -24.83 12.90
C LYS A 86 0.89 -25.74 14.10
N ALA A 87 1.41 -26.96 14.09
CA ALA A 87 1.29 -27.92 15.20
C ALA A 87 2.33 -27.67 16.31
N LYS A 88 3.04 -26.54 16.27
CA LYS A 88 4.13 -26.15 17.19
C LYS A 88 5.29 -27.13 17.24
N LYS A 89 5.39 -28.03 16.26
CA LYS A 89 6.50 -28.97 16.10
C LYS A 89 7.70 -28.22 15.53
N GLU A 90 8.88 -28.45 16.07
CA GLU A 90 10.13 -27.99 15.49
C GLU A 90 10.44 -28.77 14.21
N ILE A 91 10.63 -28.05 13.11
CA ILE A 91 10.67 -28.62 11.75
C ILE A 91 11.97 -28.29 10.99
N CYS A 92 12.83 -27.47 11.58
CA CYS A 92 14.10 -27.05 11.00
C CYS A 92 15.25 -27.59 11.84
N GLU A 93 16.03 -28.51 11.28
CA GLU A 93 17.15 -29.16 12.00
C GLU A 93 18.31 -28.18 12.26
N LYS A 94 18.53 -27.24 11.34
CA LYS A 94 19.59 -26.23 11.39
C LYS A 94 19.09 -24.92 10.80
N PHE A 95 19.36 -23.83 11.50
CA PHE A 95 19.25 -22.47 10.96
C PHE A 95 20.45 -21.63 11.39
N THR A 96 20.73 -20.60 10.60
CA THR A 96 21.76 -19.60 10.88
C THR A 96 21.10 -18.24 10.92
N VAL A 97 21.62 -17.35 11.77
CA VAL A 97 21.18 -15.96 11.84
C VAL A 97 22.39 -15.08 11.55
N LYS A 98 22.20 -14.06 10.71
CA LYS A 98 23.23 -13.06 10.41
C LYS A 98 22.63 -11.67 10.45
N GLU A 99 23.37 -10.71 10.97
CA GLU A 99 23.08 -9.30 10.73
C GLU A 99 23.45 -8.97 9.29
N ALA A 100 22.55 -8.26 8.60
CA ALA A 100 22.66 -7.91 7.20
C ALA A 100 22.08 -6.51 6.96
N SER A 101 22.42 -5.99 5.78
CA SER A 101 22.00 -4.70 5.22
C SER A 101 21.60 -4.92 3.76
N GLU A 102 20.93 -3.94 3.15
CA GLU A 102 20.55 -3.94 1.73
C GLU A 102 21.64 -4.47 0.78
N ASP A 103 22.86 -3.93 0.91
CA ASP A 103 24.00 -4.24 0.05
C ASP A 103 24.62 -5.63 0.34
N LYS A 104 24.25 -6.26 1.44
CA LYS A 104 24.76 -7.58 1.89
C LYS A 104 23.66 -8.62 2.03
N SER A 105 22.44 -8.31 1.56
CA SER A 105 21.33 -9.24 1.62
C SER A 105 21.66 -10.56 0.89
N PRO A 106 21.46 -11.73 1.53
CA PRO A 106 21.70 -13.02 0.90
C PRO A 106 20.70 -13.36 -0.21
N VAL A 107 19.57 -12.65 -0.28
CA VAL A 107 18.59 -12.72 -1.37
C VAL A 107 18.44 -11.36 -2.04
N PRO A 108 18.15 -11.29 -3.34
CA PRO A 108 17.87 -10.02 -3.98
C PRO A 108 16.63 -9.36 -3.36
N LEU A 109 16.67 -8.02 -3.27
CA LEU A 109 15.55 -7.21 -2.78
C LEU A 109 14.89 -6.52 -3.98
N TYR A 110 13.57 -6.61 -4.04
CA TYR A 110 12.75 -6.07 -5.12
C TYR A 110 11.76 -5.06 -4.55
N TYR A 111 11.67 -3.90 -5.18
CA TYR A 111 10.80 -2.81 -4.79
C TYR A 111 9.91 -2.41 -5.96
N SER A 112 8.64 -2.13 -5.70
CA SER A 112 7.84 -1.32 -6.62
C SER A 112 7.56 0.03 -5.98
N ILE A 113 8.04 1.09 -6.62
CA ILE A 113 7.77 2.46 -6.20
C ILE A 113 6.48 2.92 -6.88
N VAL A 114 5.47 3.27 -6.10
CA VAL A 114 4.13 3.66 -6.57
C VAL A 114 3.93 5.14 -6.25
N LEU A 115 3.83 5.96 -7.28
CA LEU A 115 3.87 7.43 -7.17
C LEU A 115 2.56 8.05 -7.63
N ASP A 116 1.97 8.86 -6.75
CA ASP A 116 0.74 9.59 -7.01
C ASP A 116 1.00 10.83 -7.88
N TYR A 117 0.28 10.89 -8.99
CA TYR A 117 0.23 11.99 -9.95
C TYR A 117 -1.22 12.50 -10.12
N SER A 118 -2.10 12.24 -9.14
CA SER A 118 -3.47 12.77 -9.13
C SER A 118 -3.49 14.29 -9.04
N GLY A 119 -4.66 14.89 -9.32
CA GLY A 119 -4.79 16.34 -9.45
C GLY A 119 -4.41 17.14 -8.20
N SER A 120 -4.46 16.54 -7.01
CA SER A 120 -3.99 17.17 -5.77
C SER A 120 -2.48 17.40 -5.74
N MET A 121 -1.73 16.59 -6.49
CA MET A 121 -0.27 16.65 -6.58
C MET A 121 0.26 17.70 -7.56
N ASP A 122 -0.57 18.48 -8.26
CA ASP A 122 -0.13 19.40 -9.35
C ASP A 122 1.04 20.32 -8.95
N GLN A 123 1.06 20.82 -7.72
CA GLN A 123 2.14 21.70 -7.24
C GLN A 123 3.29 20.94 -6.56
N ASP A 124 3.05 19.72 -6.08
CA ASP A 124 3.95 18.97 -5.21
C ASP A 124 4.65 17.79 -5.91
N TYR A 125 4.18 17.38 -7.10
CA TYR A 125 4.76 16.27 -7.85
C TYR A 125 6.25 16.44 -8.17
N PRO A 126 6.81 17.65 -8.44
CA PRO A 126 8.23 17.77 -8.73
C PRO A 126 9.09 17.41 -7.50
N LYS A 127 8.62 17.77 -6.29
CA LYS A 127 9.31 17.43 -5.04
C LYS A 127 9.21 15.93 -4.75
N MET A 128 8.05 15.33 -5.01
CA MET A 128 7.89 13.88 -4.95
C MET A 128 8.84 13.15 -5.92
N GLN A 129 8.94 13.60 -7.18
CA GLN A 129 9.87 13.02 -8.16
C GLN A 129 11.31 13.04 -7.67
N VAL A 130 11.77 14.18 -7.14
CA VAL A 130 13.12 14.31 -6.56
C VAL A 130 13.31 13.35 -5.39
N ALA A 131 12.35 13.26 -4.47
CA ALA A 131 12.44 12.36 -3.33
C ALA A 131 12.46 10.87 -3.73
N ALA A 132 11.65 10.48 -4.72
CA ALA A 132 11.64 9.12 -5.28
C ALA A 132 12.96 8.77 -5.96
N ASP A 133 13.51 9.69 -6.76
CA ASP A 133 14.81 9.49 -7.43
C ASP A 133 15.95 9.39 -6.42
N HIS A 134 15.94 10.21 -5.37
CA HIS A 134 16.90 10.11 -4.27
C HIS A 134 16.76 8.79 -3.50
N PHE A 135 15.52 8.35 -3.21
CA PHE A 135 15.25 7.07 -2.56
C PHE A 135 15.81 5.92 -3.39
N ILE A 136 15.46 5.81 -4.67
CA ILE A 136 15.93 4.73 -5.56
C ILE A 136 17.45 4.71 -5.66
N SER A 137 18.07 5.88 -5.86
CA SER A 137 19.53 6.01 -6.02
C SER A 137 20.32 5.71 -4.72
N SER A 138 19.66 5.73 -3.55
CA SER A 138 20.28 5.34 -2.28
C SER A 138 20.52 3.82 -2.14
N PHE A 139 19.94 2.99 -3.03
CA PHE A 139 20.14 1.54 -3.02
C PHE A 139 21.22 1.13 -4.02
N SER A 140 22.07 0.19 -3.60
CA SER A 140 23.22 -0.22 -4.40
C SER A 140 22.99 -1.53 -5.16
N LYS A 141 22.18 -2.45 -4.60
CA LYS A 141 22.03 -3.80 -5.15
C LYS A 141 20.59 -4.25 -5.41
N SER A 142 19.64 -3.43 -5.04
CA SER A 142 18.21 -3.69 -5.19
C SER A 142 17.70 -3.50 -6.62
N PHE A 143 16.54 -4.09 -6.88
CA PHE A 143 15.83 -4.00 -8.15
C PHE A 143 14.50 -3.27 -7.95
N PHE A 144 14.12 -2.48 -8.94
CA PHE A 144 12.98 -1.58 -8.87
C PHE A 144 12.07 -1.76 -10.07
N THR A 145 10.77 -1.73 -9.83
CA THR A 145 9.75 -1.28 -10.79
C THR A 145 9.20 0.06 -10.34
N ARG A 146 8.56 0.78 -11.26
CA ARG A 146 7.91 2.05 -10.95
C ARG A 146 6.53 2.09 -11.56
N VAL A 147 5.56 2.51 -10.77
CA VAL A 147 4.16 2.68 -11.15
C VAL A 147 3.79 4.13 -10.87
N ASN A 148 3.28 4.81 -11.88
CA ASN A 148 2.70 6.14 -11.72
C ASN A 148 1.19 6.00 -11.82
N PHE A 149 0.46 6.79 -11.04
CA PHE A 149 -1.00 6.71 -11.09
C PHE A 149 -1.70 8.04 -10.87
N ASP A 150 -2.85 8.13 -11.51
CA ASP A 150 -4.00 8.94 -11.13
C ASP A 150 -5.21 7.98 -11.12
N ASP A 151 -6.24 8.18 -11.95
CA ASP A 151 -7.25 7.15 -12.25
C ASP A 151 -6.85 6.22 -13.40
N THR A 152 -5.66 6.44 -13.94
CA THR A 152 -4.95 5.54 -14.84
C THR A 152 -3.70 5.01 -14.14
N ILE A 153 -3.25 3.84 -14.58
CA ILE A 153 -2.06 3.19 -14.02
C ILE A 153 -1.05 3.00 -15.14
N VAL A 154 0.13 3.57 -14.95
CA VAL A 154 1.26 3.44 -15.88
C VAL A 154 2.38 2.69 -15.16
N ILE A 155 2.61 1.44 -15.57
CA ILE A 155 3.79 0.67 -15.15
C ILE A 155 4.96 1.13 -16.02
N VAL A 156 5.77 2.06 -15.51
CA VAL A 156 6.91 2.65 -16.24
C VAL A 156 7.98 1.60 -16.54
N GLU A 157 8.21 0.72 -15.57
CA GLU A 157 9.18 -0.38 -15.65
C GLU A 157 8.46 -1.71 -15.40
N PRO A 158 8.06 -2.45 -16.45
CA PRO A 158 7.30 -3.70 -16.31
C PRO A 158 8.16 -4.87 -15.82
N ARG A 159 9.49 -4.70 -15.74
CA ARG A 159 10.42 -5.70 -15.21
C ARG A 159 11.36 -5.03 -14.22
N PRO A 160 11.64 -5.68 -13.06
CA PRO A 160 12.55 -5.11 -12.08
C PRO A 160 13.95 -4.87 -12.64
N THR A 161 14.49 -3.66 -12.45
CA THR A 161 15.81 -3.23 -12.90
C THR A 161 16.56 -2.50 -11.79
N ARG A 162 17.90 -2.52 -11.81
CA ARG A 162 18.72 -1.77 -10.83
C ARG A 162 18.67 -0.26 -11.03
N ARG A 163 18.30 0.18 -12.23
CA ARG A 163 18.27 1.59 -12.63
C ARG A 163 17.00 1.84 -13.43
N PRO A 164 15.84 1.97 -12.76
CA PRO A 164 14.60 2.33 -13.44
C PRO A 164 14.71 3.73 -14.05
N LYS A 165 13.87 4.04 -15.03
CA LYS A 165 13.73 5.41 -15.53
C LYS A 165 13.44 6.38 -14.37
N PRO A 166 14.22 7.47 -14.22
CA PRO A 166 13.97 8.49 -13.20
C PRO A 166 12.54 9.02 -13.27
N ALA A 167 11.97 9.32 -12.10
CA ALA A 167 10.67 9.96 -11.96
C ALA A 167 10.69 11.39 -12.51
N SER A 168 11.81 12.10 -12.41
CA SER A 168 12.05 13.41 -13.02
C SER A 168 11.87 13.46 -14.55
N ASN A 169 11.78 12.32 -15.24
CA ASN A 169 11.50 12.28 -16.68
C ASN A 169 10.00 12.27 -17.01
N ASP A 170 9.12 12.15 -16.02
CA ASP A 170 7.68 12.08 -16.27
C ASP A 170 7.08 13.47 -16.45
N ASN A 171 6.08 13.56 -17.33
CA ASN A 171 5.32 14.77 -17.56
C ASN A 171 3.97 14.70 -16.84
N PHE A 172 3.71 15.63 -15.93
CA PHE A 172 2.44 15.69 -15.18
C PHE A 172 1.23 15.93 -16.09
N ALA A 173 1.42 16.53 -17.28
CA ALA A 173 0.32 16.81 -18.22
C ALA A 173 -0.45 15.56 -18.70
N ASP A 174 0.13 14.36 -18.55
CA ASP A 174 -0.53 13.08 -18.86
C ASP A 174 -1.44 12.57 -17.72
N TYR A 175 -1.37 13.23 -16.55
CA TYR A 175 -2.02 12.85 -15.29
C TYR A 175 -2.92 13.97 -14.75
N GLY A 176 -3.07 14.08 -13.43
CA GLY A 176 -3.83 15.15 -12.77
C GLY A 176 -5.32 14.86 -12.59
N ARG A 177 -5.75 13.59 -12.70
CA ARG A 177 -7.14 13.18 -12.50
C ARG A 177 -7.37 12.65 -11.07
N ASN A 178 -8.28 11.70 -10.91
CA ASN A 178 -8.66 11.12 -9.61
C ASN A 178 -7.54 10.21 -9.07
N THR A 179 -7.73 9.60 -7.90
CA THR A 179 -6.68 8.88 -7.15
C THR A 179 -7.04 7.39 -7.02
N ALA A 180 -6.49 6.53 -7.88
CA ALA A 180 -6.70 5.07 -7.84
C ALA A 180 -5.62 4.36 -7.00
N LEU A 181 -5.52 4.75 -5.73
CA LEU A 181 -4.49 4.32 -4.79
C LEU A 181 -4.41 2.80 -4.64
N TYR A 182 -5.53 2.12 -4.39
CA TYR A 182 -5.51 0.66 -4.18
C TYR A 182 -5.12 -0.09 -5.44
N ALA A 183 -5.67 0.32 -6.58
CA ALA A 183 -5.41 -0.31 -7.85
C ALA A 183 -3.95 -0.13 -8.27
N ALA A 184 -3.38 1.06 -8.09
CA ALA A 184 -1.98 1.35 -8.38
C ALA A 184 -1.03 0.58 -7.46
N THR A 185 -1.35 0.49 -6.17
CA THR A 185 -0.57 -0.30 -5.22
C THR A 185 -0.61 -1.79 -5.59
N ASP A 186 -1.77 -2.32 -5.98
CA ASP A 186 -1.91 -3.70 -6.46
C ASP A 186 -1.20 -3.95 -7.81
N ALA A 187 -1.14 -2.94 -8.69
CA ALA A 187 -0.30 -3.00 -9.88
C ALA A 187 1.19 -3.11 -9.52
N GLY A 188 1.63 -2.38 -8.49
CA GLY A 188 2.99 -2.49 -7.94
C GLY A 188 3.28 -3.85 -7.29
N ILE A 189 2.30 -4.48 -6.63
CA ILE A 189 2.42 -5.86 -6.16
C ILE A 189 2.63 -6.79 -7.36
N LYS A 190 1.78 -6.65 -8.38
CA LYS A 190 1.79 -7.52 -9.57
C LYS A 190 3.05 -7.39 -10.41
N SER A 191 3.71 -6.23 -10.44
CA SER A 191 4.96 -6.02 -11.19
C SER A 191 6.16 -6.76 -10.58
N ILE A 192 6.11 -7.08 -9.29
CA ILE A 192 7.19 -7.77 -8.57
C ILE A 192 6.79 -9.14 -8.02
N LYS A 193 5.53 -9.58 -8.13
CA LYS A 193 5.02 -10.81 -7.48
C LYS A 193 5.81 -12.07 -7.83
N ASP A 194 6.36 -12.16 -9.03
CA ASP A 194 7.09 -13.36 -9.50
C ASP A 194 8.61 -13.25 -9.27
N ALA A 195 9.08 -12.18 -8.62
CA ALA A 195 10.51 -11.99 -8.36
C ALA A 195 11.01 -12.98 -7.27
N PRO A 196 12.20 -13.60 -7.46
CA PRO A 196 12.68 -14.72 -6.64
C PRO A 196 13.24 -14.32 -5.26
N GLY A 197 12.98 -13.09 -4.81
CA GLY A 197 13.57 -12.51 -3.60
C GLY A 197 12.54 -11.89 -2.66
N ALA A 198 13.02 -11.06 -1.74
CA ALA A 198 12.15 -10.30 -0.86
C ALA A 198 11.54 -9.14 -1.64
N ARG A 199 10.25 -8.87 -1.40
CA ARG A 199 9.43 -7.99 -2.25
C ARG A 199 8.70 -6.96 -1.41
N PHE A 200 8.81 -5.71 -1.82
CA PHE A 200 8.30 -4.56 -1.09
C PHE A 200 7.61 -3.62 -2.07
N VAL A 201 6.48 -3.07 -1.67
CA VAL A 201 5.85 -1.93 -2.35
C VAL A 201 6.07 -0.71 -1.48
N VAL A 202 6.48 0.40 -2.08
CA VAL A 202 6.58 1.70 -1.41
C VAL A 202 5.66 2.64 -2.16
N VAL A 203 4.55 3.03 -1.52
CA VAL A 203 3.57 3.95 -2.11
C VAL A 203 3.71 5.34 -1.51
N PHE A 204 3.60 6.36 -2.35
CA PHE A 204 3.46 7.75 -1.93
C PHE A 204 2.14 8.30 -2.45
N THR A 205 1.41 9.05 -1.61
CA THR A 205 0.15 9.70 -1.98
C THR A 205 -0.16 10.87 -1.05
N ASP A 206 -0.79 11.92 -1.58
CA ASP A 206 -1.40 13.01 -0.82
C ASP A 206 -2.94 12.95 -0.81
N GLY A 207 -3.48 12.04 -1.63
CA GLY A 207 -4.87 12.00 -2.02
C GLY A 207 -5.60 10.85 -1.36
N LYS A 208 -6.92 11.01 -1.25
CA LYS A 208 -7.79 9.91 -0.82
C LYS A 208 -8.21 9.06 -2.01
N GLU A 209 -8.23 7.74 -1.81
CA GLU A 209 -8.79 6.79 -2.76
C GLU A 209 -10.18 7.23 -3.23
N ASN A 210 -10.36 7.33 -4.55
CA ASN A 210 -11.65 7.68 -5.16
C ASN A 210 -11.83 7.15 -6.61
N ALA A 211 -11.01 6.22 -7.08
CA ALA A 211 -11.00 5.82 -8.49
C ALA A 211 -10.73 4.32 -8.79
N SER A 212 -10.18 3.56 -7.86
CA SER A 212 -9.78 2.15 -8.04
C SER A 212 -10.95 1.25 -8.45
N GLY A 213 -12.18 1.59 -8.09
CA GLY A 213 -13.38 0.88 -8.53
C GLY A 213 -13.60 0.85 -10.05
N GLY A 214 -13.03 1.81 -10.78
CA GLY A 214 -13.05 1.85 -12.25
C GLY A 214 -12.03 0.91 -12.92
N LEU A 215 -11.21 0.18 -12.17
CA LEU A 215 -10.09 -0.61 -12.66
C LEU A 215 -10.24 -2.10 -12.29
N PRO A 216 -11.04 -2.88 -13.06
CA PRO A 216 -11.55 -4.20 -12.65
C PRO A 216 -10.49 -5.28 -12.50
N ILE A 217 -9.30 -5.08 -13.06
CA ILE A 217 -8.20 -6.05 -12.99
C ILE A 217 -7.31 -5.85 -11.76
N TYR A 218 -7.50 -4.76 -10.99
CA TYR A 218 -6.71 -4.42 -9.81
C TYR A 218 -7.61 -4.28 -8.58
N ALA A 219 -7.02 -4.33 -7.38
CA ALA A 219 -7.74 -4.14 -6.12
C ALA A 219 -8.56 -2.84 -6.11
N ALA A 220 -9.82 -2.92 -5.66
CA ALA A 220 -10.73 -1.77 -5.54
C ALA A 220 -11.05 -1.39 -4.09
N THR A 221 -10.62 -2.20 -3.13
CA THR A 221 -10.80 -1.96 -1.69
C THR A 221 -9.50 -2.26 -0.95
N SER A 222 -9.39 -1.73 0.27
CA SER A 222 -8.28 -2.06 1.19
C SER A 222 -8.20 -3.57 1.44
N TYR A 223 -9.33 -4.25 1.61
CA TYR A 223 -9.40 -5.68 1.83
C TYR A 223 -8.82 -6.48 0.66
N GLU A 224 -9.20 -6.17 -0.58
CA GLU A 224 -8.64 -6.81 -1.77
C GLU A 224 -7.13 -6.57 -1.91
N LEU A 225 -6.68 -5.35 -1.61
CA LEU A 225 -5.26 -5.00 -1.64
C LEU A 225 -4.46 -5.80 -0.62
N LYS A 226 -4.94 -5.89 0.62
CA LYS A 226 -4.32 -6.70 1.68
C LYS A 226 -4.24 -8.17 1.29
N LEU A 227 -5.32 -8.75 0.74
CA LEU A 227 -5.29 -10.13 0.24
C LEU A 227 -4.27 -10.33 -0.88
N SER A 228 -4.18 -9.38 -1.84
CA SER A 228 -3.20 -9.44 -2.92
C SER A 228 -1.77 -9.42 -2.39
N ALA A 229 -1.48 -8.53 -1.44
CA ALA A 229 -0.16 -8.41 -0.82
C ALA A 229 0.23 -9.66 -0.03
N LEU A 230 -0.68 -10.23 0.75
CA LEU A 230 -0.44 -11.46 1.51
C LEU A 230 -0.25 -12.68 0.61
N ALA A 231 -1.09 -12.82 -0.43
CA ALA A 231 -0.97 -13.91 -1.40
C ALA A 231 0.34 -13.82 -2.18
N ALA A 232 0.77 -12.60 -2.51
CA ALA A 232 2.08 -12.36 -3.12
C ALA A 232 3.21 -12.42 -2.08
N ASN A 233 2.97 -12.38 -0.77
CA ASN A 233 4.02 -12.20 0.24
C ASN A 233 4.89 -10.96 -0.04
N VAL A 234 4.23 -9.83 -0.21
CA VAL A 234 4.79 -8.49 -0.44
C VAL A 234 4.42 -7.62 0.75
N ALA A 235 5.40 -6.86 1.28
CA ALA A 235 5.13 -5.87 2.32
C ALA A 235 4.89 -4.49 1.74
N ILE A 236 3.85 -3.79 2.19
CA ILE A 236 3.49 -2.45 1.71
C ILE A 236 3.95 -1.41 2.73
N TYR A 237 4.86 -0.55 2.30
CA TYR A 237 5.22 0.68 3.00
C TYR A 237 4.55 1.85 2.32
N ALA A 238 4.17 2.86 3.10
CA ALA A 238 3.50 4.03 2.58
C ALA A 238 4.07 5.31 3.19
N VAL A 239 4.14 6.35 2.37
CA VAL A 239 4.36 7.73 2.79
C VAL A 239 3.12 8.52 2.42
N GLY A 240 2.37 8.97 3.43
CA GLY A 240 1.22 9.84 3.24
C GLY A 240 1.62 11.30 3.41
N TYR A 241 1.14 12.18 2.54
CA TYR A 241 1.40 13.61 2.62
C TYR A 241 0.11 14.42 2.84
N GLY A 242 0.13 15.39 3.76
CA GLY A 242 -0.91 16.41 3.89
C GLY A 242 -2.28 15.95 4.42
N VAL A 243 -2.43 14.65 4.71
CA VAL A 243 -3.62 14.06 5.33
C VAL A 243 -3.17 13.31 6.58
N GLU A 244 -3.29 13.98 7.73
CA GLU A 244 -2.83 13.42 9.00
C GLU A 244 -3.44 12.04 9.27
N GLY A 245 -2.55 11.07 9.48
CA GLY A 245 -2.87 9.80 10.11
C GLY A 245 -3.74 8.86 9.30
N TYR A 246 -3.71 8.92 7.95
CA TYR A 246 -4.47 8.10 6.99
C TYR A 246 -4.76 6.66 7.51
N PRO A 247 -5.85 6.43 8.30
CA PRO A 247 -5.86 5.29 9.24
C PRO A 247 -5.87 3.97 8.51
N LEU A 248 -6.57 3.95 7.37
CA LEU A 248 -6.70 2.80 6.51
C LEU A 248 -5.39 2.42 5.80
N LEU A 249 -4.56 3.41 5.42
CA LEU A 249 -3.26 3.15 4.80
C LEU A 249 -2.26 2.63 5.85
N SER A 250 -2.31 3.18 7.06
CA SER A 250 -1.58 2.64 8.22
C SER A 250 -1.96 1.19 8.53
N GLU A 251 -3.27 0.88 8.51
CA GLU A 251 -3.77 -0.49 8.67
C GLU A 251 -3.28 -1.42 7.55
N ILE A 252 -3.38 -1.01 6.28
CA ILE A 252 -2.88 -1.79 5.13
C ILE A 252 -1.39 -2.11 5.30
N CYS A 253 -0.58 -1.13 5.69
CA CYS A 253 0.84 -1.32 5.95
C CYS A 253 1.08 -2.32 7.09
N ALA A 254 0.39 -2.16 8.22
CA ALA A 254 0.52 -3.04 9.37
C ALA A 254 0.16 -4.49 9.04
N ASP A 255 -0.99 -4.71 8.38
CA ASP A 255 -1.50 -6.03 8.00
C ASP A 255 -0.61 -6.73 6.97
N THR A 256 0.19 -5.98 6.21
CA THR A 256 1.10 -6.50 5.18
C THR A 256 2.57 -6.51 5.61
N ARG A 257 2.88 -6.28 6.89
CA ARG A 257 4.25 -6.23 7.46
C ARG A 257 5.07 -4.97 7.13
N GLY A 258 4.51 -3.97 6.48
CA GLY A 258 5.18 -2.69 6.26
C GLY A 258 4.87 -1.65 7.33
N GLU A 259 5.12 -0.38 7.00
CA GLU A 259 4.97 0.77 7.90
C GLU A 259 4.46 1.98 7.13
N TYR A 260 3.62 2.78 7.80
CA TYR A 260 3.15 4.06 7.31
C TYR A 260 3.99 5.20 7.91
N TYR A 261 4.34 6.15 7.08
CA TYR A 261 5.10 7.34 7.42
C TYR A 261 4.23 8.56 7.08
N ASP A 262 3.87 9.32 8.10
CA ASP A 262 3.12 10.57 7.95
C ASP A 262 4.08 11.73 7.69
N GLU A 263 3.82 12.51 6.65
CA GLU A 263 4.56 13.74 6.34
C GLU A 263 3.59 14.90 6.12
N ASN A 264 3.86 16.03 6.76
CA ASN A 264 3.03 17.23 6.63
C ASN A 264 3.78 18.40 5.99
N ASN A 265 5.06 18.21 5.68
CA ASN A 265 5.90 19.16 4.97
C ASN A 265 6.52 18.51 3.73
N ILE A 266 6.12 18.97 2.54
CA ILE A 266 6.62 18.43 1.27
C ILE A 266 8.15 18.59 1.12
N ASP A 267 8.76 19.57 1.78
CA ASP A 267 10.22 19.77 1.73
C ASP A 267 10.98 18.71 2.55
N GLU A 268 10.31 18.04 3.49
CA GLU A 268 10.87 16.94 4.30
C GLU A 268 10.74 15.57 3.61
N LEU A 269 10.13 15.50 2.42
CA LEU A 269 9.83 14.23 1.78
C LEU A 269 11.09 13.39 1.51
N VAL A 270 12.20 14.02 1.10
CA VAL A 270 13.50 13.36 0.94
C VAL A 270 13.96 12.70 2.26
N ASN A 271 13.81 13.42 3.38
CA ASN A 271 14.18 12.94 4.71
C ASN A 271 13.26 11.81 5.16
N THR A 272 11.97 11.89 4.86
CA THR A 272 10.98 10.85 5.19
C THR A 272 11.24 9.54 4.45
N PHE A 273 11.50 9.61 3.15
CA PHE A 273 11.97 8.44 2.40
C PHE A 273 13.32 7.91 2.92
N GLY A 274 14.22 8.80 3.35
CA GLY A 274 15.47 8.42 4.02
C GLY A 274 15.24 7.67 5.34
N ARG A 275 14.31 8.14 6.19
CA ARG A 275 13.89 7.44 7.42
C ARG A 275 13.31 6.07 7.12
N LEU A 276 12.41 5.97 6.13
CA LEU A 276 11.85 4.69 5.68
C LEU A 276 12.96 3.74 5.24
N ARG A 277 13.89 4.22 4.40
CA ARG A 277 15.04 3.44 3.94
C ARG A 277 15.85 2.91 5.10
N ALA A 278 16.21 3.78 6.04
CA ALA A 278 17.06 3.43 7.17
C ALA A 278 16.38 2.40 8.08
N ASN A 279 15.14 2.68 8.46
CA ASN A 279 14.37 1.86 9.38
C ASN A 279 14.08 0.47 8.84
N ALA A 280 13.69 0.37 7.57
CA ALA A 280 13.25 -0.89 7.00
C ALA A 280 14.40 -1.72 6.40
N PHE A 281 15.46 -1.08 5.90
CA PHE A 281 16.40 -1.75 4.99
C PHE A 281 17.89 -1.56 5.30
N ASP A 282 18.31 -0.67 6.23
CA ASP A 282 19.74 -0.53 6.57
C ASP A 282 20.24 -1.67 7.44
N HIS A 283 19.40 -2.12 8.37
CA HIS A 283 19.74 -3.18 9.30
C HIS A 283 18.59 -4.17 9.47
N PHE A 284 18.89 -5.44 9.29
CA PHE A 284 17.98 -6.54 9.58
C PHE A 284 18.76 -7.81 9.92
N TYR A 285 18.09 -8.71 10.63
CA TYR A 285 18.55 -10.07 10.83
C TYR A 285 18.03 -10.94 9.70
N PHE A 286 18.90 -11.79 9.17
CA PHE A 286 18.59 -12.74 8.13
C PHE A 286 18.73 -14.15 8.68
N ILE A 287 17.62 -14.89 8.73
CA ILE A 287 17.56 -16.27 9.17
C ILE A 287 17.49 -17.17 7.95
N GLN A 288 18.52 -17.98 7.74
CA GLN A 288 18.55 -19.01 6.72
C GLN A 288 18.34 -20.37 7.38
N ALA A 289 17.31 -21.10 6.98
CA ALA A 289 16.96 -22.39 7.57
C ALA A 289 16.66 -23.46 6.51
N SER A 290 17.09 -24.69 6.78
CA SER A 290 16.67 -25.87 6.03
C SER A 290 15.64 -26.62 6.86
N CYS A 291 14.43 -26.75 6.31
CA CYS A 291 13.27 -27.23 7.05
C CYS A 291 12.58 -28.35 6.26
N SER A 292 12.07 -29.35 6.98
CA SER A 292 11.28 -30.44 6.40
C SER A 292 9.92 -29.96 5.85
N GLU A 293 9.40 -28.89 6.43
CA GLU A 293 8.15 -28.22 6.06
C GLU A 293 8.35 -26.70 6.07
N ILE A 294 7.39 -25.94 5.53
CA ILE A 294 7.43 -24.47 5.61
C ILE A 294 7.13 -24.04 7.05
N PRO A 295 8.04 -23.31 7.72
CA PRO A 295 7.77 -22.82 9.06
C PRO A 295 6.69 -21.74 9.04
N THR A 296 5.88 -21.74 10.09
CA THR A 296 4.82 -20.74 10.28
C THR A 296 5.11 -19.83 11.46
N THR A 297 6.05 -20.19 12.33
CA THR A 297 6.32 -19.46 13.56
C THR A 297 7.81 -19.44 13.87
N LEU A 298 8.32 -18.26 14.20
CA LEU A 298 9.65 -18.04 14.77
C LEU A 298 9.53 -17.95 16.29
N LYS A 299 10.33 -18.73 17.02
CA LYS A 299 10.44 -18.68 18.48
C LYS A 299 11.61 -17.81 18.87
N ILE A 300 11.36 -16.84 19.74
CA ILE A 300 12.35 -15.89 20.23
C ILE A 300 12.40 -15.92 21.75
N ALA A 301 13.60 -15.95 22.33
CA ALA A 301 13.79 -15.74 23.75
C ALA A 301 14.23 -14.29 24.00
N PRO A 302 13.41 -13.46 24.67
CA PRO A 302 13.93 -12.26 25.30
C PRO A 302 14.91 -12.70 26.38
N SER A 303 16.17 -12.25 26.33
CA SER A 303 17.21 -12.70 27.27
C SER A 303 16.78 -12.57 28.74
N GLY A 304 17.01 -13.62 29.55
CA GLY A 304 16.75 -13.64 30.99
C GLY A 304 15.99 -14.89 31.49
N ALA A 305 15.97 -15.10 32.81
CA ALA A 305 15.54 -16.33 33.48
C ALA A 305 14.04 -16.71 33.35
N ASN A 306 13.22 -15.92 32.65
CA ASN A 306 11.83 -16.26 32.34
C ASN A 306 11.73 -16.94 30.97
N LYS A 307 11.57 -18.26 31.01
CA LYS A 307 11.93 -19.24 29.97
C LYS A 307 10.91 -19.44 28.84
N THR A 308 9.83 -18.67 28.75
CA THR A 308 8.82 -18.90 27.69
C THR A 308 9.17 -18.11 26.43
N PRO A 309 9.52 -18.78 25.31
CA PRO A 309 9.80 -18.09 24.06
C PRO A 309 8.55 -17.35 23.56
N LYS A 310 8.73 -16.11 23.09
CA LYS A 310 7.74 -15.38 22.31
C LYS A 310 7.61 -16.07 20.94
N GLU A 311 6.37 -16.33 20.52
CA GLU A 311 6.06 -16.91 19.22
C GLU A 311 5.63 -15.79 18.26
N ILE A 312 6.30 -15.69 17.12
CA ILE A 312 6.01 -14.70 16.08
C ILE A 312 5.58 -15.40 14.81
N ALA A 313 4.39 -15.06 14.31
CA ALA A 313 3.89 -15.59 13.06
C ALA A 313 4.78 -15.14 11.88
N LEU A 314 5.23 -16.10 11.08
CA LEU A 314 6.00 -15.84 9.86
C LEU A 314 5.11 -15.43 8.70
N VAL A 315 3.84 -15.81 8.74
CA VAL A 315 2.81 -15.47 7.76
C VAL A 315 1.69 -14.75 8.50
N PRO A 316 1.34 -13.50 8.13
CA PRO A 316 0.20 -12.80 8.69
C PRO A 316 -1.07 -13.59 8.47
N GLU A 317 -1.98 -13.52 9.43
CA GLU A 317 -3.31 -14.06 9.25
C GLU A 317 -4.03 -13.27 8.15
N PRO A 318 -4.82 -13.94 7.29
CA PRO A 318 -5.66 -13.22 6.34
C PRO A 318 -6.55 -12.21 7.08
N PRO A 319 -6.69 -10.97 6.59
CA PRO A 319 -7.59 -10.01 7.20
C PRO A 319 -9.01 -10.57 7.19
N THR A 320 -9.82 -10.15 8.15
CA THR A 320 -11.26 -10.38 8.09
C THR A 320 -11.89 -9.37 7.13
N PRO A 321 -12.89 -9.74 6.31
CA PRO A 321 -13.65 -8.78 5.53
C PRO A 321 -14.25 -7.72 6.46
N PRO A 322 -14.09 -6.41 6.17
CA PRO A 322 -14.67 -5.37 6.99
C PRO A 322 -16.21 -5.48 6.99
N PHE A 323 -16.83 -5.20 8.13
CA PHE A 323 -18.29 -5.10 8.26
C PHE A 323 -18.67 -3.73 8.84
N PRO A 324 -19.45 -2.89 8.12
CA PRO A 324 -19.93 -3.10 6.75
C PRO A 324 -18.77 -3.10 5.73
N PRO A 325 -18.95 -3.69 4.53
CA PRO A 325 -17.89 -3.68 3.53
C PRO A 325 -17.55 -2.24 3.07
N GLU A 326 -16.29 -2.03 2.70
CA GLU A 326 -15.82 -0.74 2.19
C GLU A 326 -16.55 -0.40 0.86
N PRO A 327 -17.01 0.85 0.67
CA PRO A 327 -17.50 1.30 -0.62
C PRO A 327 -16.43 1.16 -1.70
N ILE A 328 -16.87 0.73 -2.88
CA ILE A 328 -16.10 0.84 -4.10
C ILE A 328 -16.30 2.27 -4.62
N TYR A 329 -15.25 3.08 -4.48
CA TYR A 329 -15.25 4.43 -5.03
C TYR A 329 -15.05 4.40 -6.53
N LEU A 330 -15.95 5.11 -7.22
CA LEU A 330 -15.84 5.34 -8.64
C LEU A 330 -15.29 6.73 -8.89
N PRO A 331 -14.49 6.91 -9.95
CA PRO A 331 -14.14 8.23 -10.42
C PRO A 331 -15.42 9.06 -10.59
N PRO A 332 -15.45 10.33 -10.14
CA PRO A 332 -16.59 11.20 -10.33
C PRO A 332 -17.03 11.18 -11.80
N LEU A 333 -18.18 10.58 -12.04
CA LEU A 333 -18.85 10.70 -13.32
C LEU A 333 -19.34 12.13 -13.38
N LEU A 334 -18.65 12.98 -14.15
CA LEU A 334 -19.10 14.34 -14.43
C LEU A 334 -20.44 14.26 -15.19
N PHE A 335 -21.53 14.23 -14.44
CA PHE A 335 -22.88 14.43 -14.95
C PHE A 335 -23.04 15.93 -15.15
N ASN A 336 -23.05 16.38 -16.40
CA ASN A 336 -23.42 17.76 -16.71
C ASN A 336 -24.81 18.01 -16.10
N LEU A 337 -24.89 19.07 -15.30
CA LEU A 337 -25.93 19.37 -14.29
C LEU A 337 -27.34 19.64 -14.86
N SER A 338 -27.64 19.16 -16.06
CA SER A 338 -28.93 19.39 -16.72
C SER A 338 -29.24 18.40 -17.85
N LYS A 339 -28.38 17.40 -18.12
CA LYS A 339 -28.66 16.35 -19.11
C LYS A 339 -28.13 15.01 -18.62
N ALA A 340 -29.01 14.02 -18.55
CA ALA A 340 -28.72 12.62 -18.22
C ALA A 340 -27.89 11.91 -19.33
N GLU A 341 -27.00 12.63 -20.01
CA GLU A 341 -26.16 12.08 -21.08
C GLU A 341 -24.83 11.60 -20.50
N VAL A 342 -24.65 10.28 -20.55
CA VAL A 342 -23.39 9.60 -20.21
C VAL A 342 -22.37 9.89 -21.31
N THR A 343 -21.29 10.60 -20.98
CA THR A 343 -20.20 10.88 -21.92
C THR A 343 -19.55 9.58 -22.42
N PRO A 344 -18.88 9.55 -23.59
CA PRO A 344 -18.15 8.35 -24.04
C PRO A 344 -17.14 7.84 -23.02
N LYS A 345 -16.48 8.74 -22.28
CA LYS A 345 -15.55 8.38 -21.21
C LYS A 345 -16.27 7.75 -20.02
N ALA A 346 -17.39 8.32 -19.61
CA ALA A 346 -18.23 7.75 -18.57
C ALA A 346 -18.72 6.34 -18.95
N LYS A 347 -19.02 6.10 -20.23
CA LYS A 347 -19.41 4.78 -20.73
C LYS A 347 -18.27 3.75 -20.61
N GLU A 348 -17.04 4.10 -20.96
CA GLU A 348 -15.87 3.21 -20.78
C GLU A 348 -15.68 2.83 -19.30
N THR A 349 -15.78 3.81 -18.40
CA THR A 349 -15.70 3.58 -16.96
C THR A 349 -16.85 2.68 -16.48
N LEU A 350 -18.09 2.93 -16.92
CA LEU A 350 -19.24 2.10 -16.58
C LEU A 350 -19.13 0.66 -17.12
N GLU A 351 -18.48 0.45 -18.27
CA GLU A 351 -18.21 -0.89 -18.79
C GLU A 351 -17.25 -1.67 -17.88
N LYS A 352 -16.18 -1.02 -17.41
CA LYS A 352 -15.24 -1.59 -16.45
C LYS A 352 -15.90 -1.90 -15.10
N ILE A 353 -16.75 -1.00 -14.62
CA ILE A 353 -17.52 -1.18 -13.38
C ILE A 353 -18.49 -2.36 -13.50
N ALA A 354 -19.21 -2.46 -14.63
CA ALA A 354 -20.12 -3.55 -14.89
C ALA A 354 -19.40 -4.91 -14.86
N ASP A 355 -18.20 -4.99 -15.44
CA ASP A 355 -17.37 -6.20 -15.38
C ASP A 355 -17.00 -6.56 -13.94
N ARG A 356 -16.60 -5.56 -13.13
CA ARG A 356 -16.29 -5.74 -11.71
C ARG A 356 -17.48 -6.24 -10.91
N ILE A 357 -18.65 -5.63 -11.10
CA ILE A 357 -19.89 -6.04 -10.41
C ILE A 357 -20.25 -7.48 -10.76
N VAL A 358 -20.17 -7.85 -12.04
CA VAL A 358 -20.42 -9.23 -12.47
C VAL A 358 -19.43 -10.19 -11.81
N LEU A 359 -18.15 -9.83 -11.70
CA LEU A 359 -17.14 -10.64 -11.04
C LEU A 359 -17.48 -10.86 -9.54
N LEU A 360 -17.76 -9.78 -8.79
CA LEU A 360 -18.07 -9.84 -7.36
C LEU A 360 -19.34 -10.64 -7.08
N LEU A 361 -20.42 -10.35 -7.80
CA LEU A 361 -21.69 -11.02 -7.61
C LEU A 361 -21.62 -12.51 -8.03
N LYS A 362 -20.72 -12.89 -8.93
CA LYS A 362 -20.51 -14.31 -9.27
C LYS A 362 -19.64 -15.04 -8.26
N SER A 363 -18.73 -14.35 -7.58
CA SER A 363 -17.88 -14.98 -6.55
C SER A 363 -18.64 -15.29 -5.27
N ASP A 364 -19.66 -14.50 -4.93
CA ASP A 364 -20.46 -14.71 -3.73
C ASP A 364 -21.95 -14.42 -4.01
N SER A 365 -22.81 -15.42 -3.79
CA SER A 365 -24.25 -15.30 -3.99
C SER A 365 -24.96 -14.45 -2.92
N THR A 366 -24.32 -14.22 -1.77
CA THR A 366 -24.86 -13.37 -0.69
C THR A 366 -24.68 -11.88 -1.00
N MET A 367 -23.61 -11.52 -1.70
CA MET A 367 -23.32 -10.14 -2.04
C MET A 367 -24.45 -9.47 -2.83
N ARG A 368 -24.69 -8.21 -2.51
CA ARG A 368 -25.54 -7.27 -3.24
C ARG A 368 -24.74 -5.99 -3.51
N ILE A 369 -25.21 -5.24 -4.51
CA ILE A 369 -24.66 -3.93 -4.84
C ILE A 369 -25.72 -2.87 -4.57
N GLU A 370 -25.31 -1.82 -3.88
CA GLU A 370 -26.11 -0.61 -3.71
C GLU A 370 -25.41 0.57 -4.37
N ILE A 371 -26.12 1.26 -5.28
CA ILE A 371 -25.64 2.44 -5.98
C ILE A 371 -26.21 3.65 -5.26
N HIS A 372 -25.36 4.39 -4.56
CA HIS A 372 -25.76 5.50 -3.69
C HIS A 372 -25.55 6.83 -4.42
N GLY A 373 -26.62 7.58 -4.66
CA GLY A 373 -26.59 8.91 -5.27
C GLY A 373 -26.52 10.02 -4.23
N HIS A 374 -25.67 11.02 -4.47
CA HIS A 374 -25.49 12.18 -3.60
C HIS A 374 -25.57 13.51 -4.38
N ALA A 375 -25.95 14.57 -3.67
CA ALA A 375 -26.01 15.93 -4.16
C ALA A 375 -25.21 16.89 -3.27
N SER A 376 -24.82 18.03 -3.86
CA SER A 376 -24.25 19.14 -3.08
C SER A 376 -25.36 19.75 -2.21
N PRO A 377 -25.04 20.32 -1.04
CA PRO A 377 -25.97 21.17 -0.31
C PRO A 377 -26.37 22.44 -1.08
N ASP A 378 -25.69 22.78 -2.17
CA ASP A 378 -26.06 23.92 -3.02
C ASP A 378 -27.43 23.69 -3.67
N GLY A 379 -28.38 24.60 -3.43
CA GLY A 379 -29.75 24.53 -3.99
C GLY A 379 -30.80 24.04 -3.00
N GLY A 380 -32.05 23.92 -3.47
CA GLY A 380 -33.17 23.49 -2.63
C GLY A 380 -33.14 21.99 -2.33
N GLU A 381 -33.55 21.60 -1.11
CA GLU A 381 -33.60 20.21 -0.65
C GLU A 381 -34.30 19.26 -1.64
N ALA A 382 -35.50 19.63 -2.10
CA ALA A 382 -36.26 18.83 -3.06
C ALA A 382 -35.52 18.62 -4.39
N LEU A 383 -34.79 19.63 -4.87
CA LEU A 383 -33.96 19.53 -6.07
C LEU A 383 -32.78 18.58 -5.83
N ASN A 384 -32.14 18.67 -4.67
CA ASN A 384 -31.01 17.83 -4.31
C ASN A 384 -31.40 16.36 -4.14
N VAL A 385 -32.56 16.09 -3.54
CA VAL A 385 -33.14 14.73 -3.48
C VAL A 385 -33.39 14.21 -4.90
N SER A 386 -34.08 14.97 -5.75
CA SER A 386 -34.35 14.58 -7.15
C SER A 386 -33.05 14.27 -7.91
N LEU A 387 -32.09 15.19 -7.88
CA LEU A 387 -30.81 15.03 -8.58
C LEU A 387 -30.01 13.83 -8.09
N SER A 388 -30.06 13.53 -6.79
CA SER A 388 -29.40 12.35 -6.24
C SER A 388 -30.04 11.05 -6.72
N SER A 389 -31.38 10.99 -6.79
CA SER A 389 -32.13 9.86 -7.34
C SER A 389 -31.84 9.66 -8.82
N ASP A 390 -31.95 10.72 -9.62
CA ASP A 390 -31.75 10.66 -11.07
C ASP A 390 -30.35 10.15 -11.43
N ARG A 391 -29.32 10.55 -10.67
CA ARG A 391 -27.95 10.07 -10.86
C ARG A 391 -27.81 8.58 -10.52
N ALA A 392 -28.35 8.14 -9.39
CA ALA A 392 -28.28 6.74 -8.98
C ALA A 392 -28.97 5.83 -10.01
N ASP A 393 -30.17 6.23 -10.46
CA ASP A 393 -30.94 5.51 -11.47
C ASP A 393 -30.25 5.50 -12.83
N ALA A 394 -29.63 6.61 -13.25
CA ALA A 394 -28.88 6.66 -14.49
C ALA A 394 -27.70 5.66 -14.49
N VAL A 395 -26.93 5.60 -13.40
CA VAL A 395 -25.83 4.65 -13.25
C VAL A 395 -26.34 3.20 -13.20
N PHE A 396 -27.38 2.93 -12.41
CA PHE A 396 -28.02 1.61 -12.34
C PHE A 396 -28.48 1.12 -13.71
N ASN A 397 -29.22 1.96 -14.44
CA ASN A 397 -29.75 1.61 -15.76
C ASN A 397 -28.64 1.41 -16.79
N ALA A 398 -27.59 2.22 -16.75
CA ALA A 398 -26.43 2.06 -17.63
C ALA A 398 -25.69 0.74 -17.35
N ILE A 399 -25.38 0.42 -16.09
CA ILE A 399 -24.75 -0.84 -15.68
C ILE A 399 -25.62 -2.02 -16.12
N LYS A 400 -26.93 -1.98 -15.83
CA LYS A 400 -27.89 -3.01 -16.24
C LYS A 400 -27.89 -3.22 -17.76
N ALA A 401 -27.89 -2.14 -18.55
CA ALA A 401 -27.85 -2.21 -20.01
C ALA A 401 -26.53 -2.83 -20.51
N ILE A 402 -25.40 -2.43 -19.93
CA ILE A 402 -24.08 -2.99 -20.26
C ILE A 402 -24.03 -4.48 -19.93
N ILE A 403 -24.46 -4.90 -18.74
CA ILE A 403 -24.45 -6.31 -18.33
C ILE A 403 -25.32 -7.13 -19.29
N LYS A 404 -26.55 -6.68 -19.57
CA LYS A 404 -27.46 -7.37 -20.51
C LYS A 404 -26.84 -7.53 -21.90
N LYS A 405 -26.12 -6.51 -22.38
CA LYS A 405 -25.51 -6.54 -23.72
C LYS A 405 -24.26 -7.41 -23.75
N LYS A 406 -23.32 -7.20 -22.83
CA LYS A 406 -21.99 -7.83 -22.83
C LYS A 406 -22.04 -9.29 -22.36
N TYR A 407 -22.91 -9.60 -21.41
CA TYR A 407 -23.05 -10.91 -20.79
C TYR A 407 -24.35 -11.61 -21.19
N ALA A 408 -24.90 -11.32 -22.38
CA ALA A 408 -26.17 -11.86 -22.86
C ALA A 408 -26.27 -13.40 -22.84
N LYS A 409 -25.13 -14.11 -22.89
CA LYS A 409 -25.04 -15.58 -22.86
C LYS A 409 -24.69 -16.14 -21.47
N ASP A 410 -24.39 -15.30 -20.48
CA ASP A 410 -24.04 -15.71 -19.12
C ASP A 410 -25.25 -15.52 -18.19
N VAL A 411 -26.01 -16.60 -18.00
CA VAL A 411 -27.23 -16.58 -17.15
C VAL A 411 -26.93 -16.13 -15.73
N LYS A 412 -25.76 -16.47 -15.17
CA LYS A 412 -25.38 -16.06 -13.80
C LYS A 412 -25.16 -14.55 -13.73
N ALA A 413 -24.53 -13.97 -14.75
CA ALA A 413 -24.36 -12.51 -14.84
C ALA A 413 -25.70 -11.78 -15.01
N LEU A 414 -26.64 -12.34 -15.79
CA LEU A 414 -27.97 -11.76 -15.94
C LEU A 414 -28.79 -11.81 -14.64
N LEU A 415 -28.72 -12.92 -13.89
CA LEU A 415 -29.37 -13.04 -12.58
C LEU A 415 -28.74 -12.13 -11.53
N ALA A 416 -27.46 -11.80 -11.66
CA ALA A 416 -26.77 -10.88 -10.76
C ALA A 416 -27.40 -9.48 -10.74
N ILE A 417 -28.04 -9.05 -11.84
CA ILE A 417 -28.74 -7.76 -11.93
C ILE A 417 -29.80 -7.61 -10.83
N ASN A 418 -30.46 -8.70 -10.42
CA ASN A 418 -31.50 -8.68 -9.37
C ASN A 418 -30.95 -8.38 -7.96
N ARG A 419 -29.62 -8.36 -7.81
CA ARG A 419 -28.93 -8.02 -6.56
C ARG A 419 -28.28 -6.64 -6.63
N ILE A 420 -28.62 -5.83 -7.62
CA ILE A 420 -28.19 -4.44 -7.73
C ILE A 420 -29.40 -3.55 -7.44
N SER A 421 -29.22 -2.53 -6.60
CA SER A 421 -30.25 -1.54 -6.26
C SER A 421 -29.68 -0.12 -6.32
N ALA A 422 -30.55 0.87 -6.50
CA ALA A 422 -30.22 2.28 -6.41
C ALA A 422 -30.84 2.88 -5.15
N GLN A 423 -30.07 3.71 -4.44
CA GLN A 423 -30.48 4.49 -3.27
C GLN A 423 -30.03 5.94 -3.44
N PHE A 424 -30.70 6.87 -2.77
CA PHE A 424 -30.43 8.29 -2.89
C PHE A 424 -30.55 8.99 -1.54
N PHE A 425 -29.69 9.98 -1.31
CA PHE A 425 -29.54 10.61 0.00
C PHE A 425 -29.55 12.15 -0.05
N GLY A 426 -29.85 12.76 -1.19
CA GLY A 426 -29.75 14.20 -1.36
C GLY A 426 -28.38 14.72 -0.89
N HIS A 427 -28.40 15.73 -0.02
CA HIS A 427 -27.20 16.31 0.59
C HIS A 427 -26.94 15.82 2.04
N GLU A 428 -27.63 14.76 2.51
CA GLU A 428 -27.57 14.31 3.92
C GLU A 428 -26.26 13.58 4.27
N ARG A 429 -25.53 13.09 3.26
CA ARG A 429 -24.25 12.37 3.41
C ARG A 429 -23.10 13.09 2.70
N PRO A 430 -22.72 14.31 3.13
CA PRO A 430 -21.66 15.08 2.49
C PRO A 430 -20.27 14.52 2.84
N ILE A 431 -19.37 14.48 1.85
CA ILE A 431 -17.92 14.32 2.08
C ILE A 431 -17.39 15.60 2.75
N TYR A 432 -17.74 16.75 2.20
CA TYR A 432 -17.40 18.06 2.77
C TYR A 432 -18.64 18.74 3.34
N LYS A 433 -18.65 18.89 4.66
CA LYS A 433 -19.75 19.56 5.38
C LYS A 433 -19.79 21.07 5.17
N ASN A 434 -18.65 21.68 4.83
CA ASN A 434 -18.53 23.13 4.67
C ASN A 434 -19.01 23.57 3.28
N THR A 435 -20.20 24.19 3.21
CA THR A 435 -20.84 24.67 1.97
C THR A 435 -20.06 25.76 1.20
N ASN A 436 -19.01 26.34 1.79
CA ASN A 436 -18.14 27.31 1.11
C ASN A 436 -16.83 26.71 0.57
N SER A 437 -16.64 25.39 0.70
CA SER A 437 -15.45 24.72 0.17
C SER A 437 -15.44 24.72 -1.36
N PRO A 438 -14.31 25.07 -2.01
CA PRO A 438 -14.16 24.89 -3.45
C PRO A 438 -14.25 23.42 -3.88
N LYS A 439 -14.15 22.47 -2.93
CA LYS A 439 -14.30 21.01 -3.15
C LYS A 439 -15.74 20.50 -3.01
N ASN A 440 -16.74 21.36 -2.78
CA ASN A 440 -18.13 20.90 -2.62
C ASN A 440 -18.72 20.20 -3.83
N TYR A 441 -18.16 20.40 -5.01
CA TYR A 441 -18.56 19.64 -6.18
C TYR A 441 -18.37 18.13 -6.00
N GLU A 442 -17.43 17.67 -5.14
CA GLU A 442 -17.23 16.25 -4.82
C GLU A 442 -18.44 15.64 -4.10
N ASN A 443 -19.31 16.44 -3.47
CA ASN A 443 -20.57 15.95 -2.93
C ASN A 443 -21.56 15.50 -4.04
N ARG A 444 -21.36 15.95 -5.29
CA ARG A 444 -22.12 15.49 -6.46
C ARG A 444 -21.49 14.23 -7.03
N ARG A 445 -21.86 13.08 -6.46
CA ARG A 445 -21.22 11.80 -6.76
C ARG A 445 -22.20 10.64 -6.76
N VAL A 446 -21.71 9.51 -7.25
CA VAL A 446 -22.34 8.20 -7.10
C VAL A 446 -21.31 7.26 -6.50
N GLU A 447 -21.67 6.56 -5.44
CA GLU A 447 -20.85 5.54 -4.79
C GLU A 447 -21.44 4.16 -5.07
N ILE A 448 -20.60 3.11 -5.13
CA ILE A 448 -21.06 1.73 -5.26
C ILE A 448 -20.65 0.97 -4.00
N HIS A 449 -21.61 0.49 -3.25
CA HIS A 449 -21.39 -0.25 -2.02
C HIS A 449 -21.61 -1.73 -2.28
N VAL A 450 -20.66 -2.56 -1.84
CA VAL A 450 -20.87 -4.02 -1.73
C VAL A 450 -21.47 -4.27 -0.36
N VAL A 451 -22.58 -5.01 -0.30
CA VAL A 451 -23.23 -5.39 0.98
C VAL A 451 -23.51 -6.89 0.99
N HIS A 452 -23.67 -7.50 2.16
CA HIS A 452 -23.93 -8.94 2.33
C HIS A 452 -25.35 -9.22 2.83
#